data_AF-A0A4R8TAB3-F1
#
_entry.id   AF-A0A4R8TAB3-F1
#
_cell.length_a   1.000
_cell.length_b   1.000
_cell.length_c   1.000
_cell.angle_alpha   90.00
_cell.angle_beta   90.00
_cell.angle_gamma   90.00
#
_symmetry.space_group_name_H-M   'P 1'
#
loop_
_entity.id
_entity.type
_entity.pdbx_description
1 polymer ?
#
loop_
_entity_poly.entity_id
_entity_poly.type
_entity_poly.pdbx_seq_one_letter_code
_entity_poly.pdbx_strand_id
1 'polypeptide(L)'
;MLAVAIEAARQLAASVEDRILGYKLDNVRFLHIVNVHDSERGVEANGQKLCYDWRVFGTNGDDWDECAHGSIKVELQPESDLAPGQARFSETRRRRFARSVTEELEADAEKCRLTVHHSQLYRNMSKRTGFDYGPYFQLLREISYDRGGHATAVLPLRDYTLAMRGLPLSRGGWNPVPTMVFSHLRKLWMSQQLFKAGGNPQLRVATHETMRAFREAECRTTVVFDDTAEPVIVLDGQRGTAITSLQKSTEGEGISEDSKQLLYSLEYKPDLPLLSEIVDRADAISLHFIEAALDRINRENQPIKYERHLERYVAWMRRVHKNKSEPTQRLSKKVGEHLYKILKGEDNAHQIIFEGNLADEFYHCDVFRTNNSKMRAYMDHLAHMNPKLRVLEVGAGTGSSTGRILPYLSVQGEEWGPPRPVR
;
A
#
# COMPACT_ATOMS: atom_id res chain seq x y z
N MET A 1 -22.38 -4.02 -8.11
CA MET A 1 -21.53 -3.80 -9.30
C MET A 1 -21.26 -5.11 -10.06
N LEU A 2 -20.44 -6.04 -9.57
CA LEU A 2 -20.16 -7.30 -10.29
C LEU A 2 -21.42 -8.11 -10.65
N ALA A 3 -22.34 -8.26 -9.70
CA ALA A 3 -23.63 -8.93 -9.93
C ALA A 3 -24.46 -8.23 -11.02
N VAL A 4 -24.39 -6.89 -11.11
CA VAL A 4 -25.09 -6.11 -12.13
C VAL A 4 -24.49 -6.33 -13.51
N ALA A 5 -23.16 -6.35 -13.62
CA ALA A 5 -22.48 -6.63 -14.88
C ALA A 5 -22.77 -8.05 -15.40
N ILE A 6 -22.80 -9.03 -14.48
CA ILE A 6 -23.16 -10.42 -14.81
C ILE A 6 -24.62 -10.52 -15.25
N GLU A 7 -25.54 -9.90 -14.52
CA GLU A 7 -26.96 -9.91 -14.85
C GLU A 7 -27.23 -9.23 -16.20
N ALA A 8 -26.56 -8.09 -16.48
CA ALA A 8 -26.63 -7.44 -17.78
C ALA A 8 -26.13 -8.35 -18.91
N ALA A 9 -24.98 -9.01 -18.74
CA ALA A 9 -24.47 -9.96 -19.72
C ALA A 9 -25.39 -11.17 -19.92
N ARG A 10 -26.04 -11.65 -18.85
CA ARG A 10 -27.03 -12.74 -18.91
C ARG A 10 -28.25 -12.32 -19.74
N GLN A 11 -28.80 -11.13 -19.50
CA GLN A 11 -29.94 -10.59 -20.26
C GLN A 11 -29.60 -10.40 -21.75
N LEU A 12 -28.40 -9.88 -22.06
CA LEU A 12 -27.93 -9.76 -23.44
C LEU A 12 -27.68 -11.11 -24.12
N ALA A 13 -27.40 -12.15 -23.34
CA ALA A 13 -27.20 -13.53 -23.79
C ALA A 13 -28.47 -14.40 -23.70
N ALA A 14 -29.66 -13.81 -23.49
CA ALA A 14 -30.89 -14.56 -23.25
C ALA A 14 -31.23 -15.57 -24.36
N SER A 15 -30.89 -15.27 -25.62
CA SER A 15 -31.12 -16.19 -26.76
C SER A 15 -30.30 -17.47 -26.72
N VAL A 16 -29.26 -17.54 -25.88
CA VAL A 16 -28.36 -18.68 -25.73
C VAL A 16 -28.25 -19.14 -24.28
N GLU A 17 -29.18 -18.76 -23.41
CA GLU A 17 -29.12 -18.99 -21.96
C GLU A 17 -28.93 -20.46 -21.58
N ASP A 18 -29.61 -21.37 -22.30
CA ASP A 18 -29.50 -22.82 -22.07
C ASP A 18 -28.09 -23.36 -22.28
N ARG A 19 -27.28 -22.69 -23.11
CA ARG A 19 -25.91 -23.05 -23.44
C ARG A 19 -24.88 -22.36 -22.54
N ILE A 20 -25.27 -21.44 -21.66
CA ILE A 20 -24.30 -20.72 -20.81
C ILE A 20 -23.71 -21.67 -19.76
N LEU A 21 -22.37 -21.71 -19.70
CA LEU A 21 -21.60 -22.43 -18.68
C LEU A 21 -21.22 -21.50 -17.53
N GLY A 22 -20.94 -20.23 -17.81
CA GLY A 22 -20.53 -19.27 -16.80
C GLY A 22 -20.07 -17.93 -17.37
N TYR A 23 -19.52 -17.09 -16.50
CA TYR A 23 -19.12 -15.72 -16.80
C TYR A 23 -17.69 -15.50 -16.34
N LYS A 24 -16.88 -14.92 -17.22
CA LYS A 24 -15.50 -14.54 -16.92
C LYS A 24 -15.39 -13.03 -16.96
N LEU A 25 -15.00 -12.42 -15.84
CA LEU A 25 -14.68 -11.00 -15.80
C LEU A 25 -13.16 -10.83 -15.69
N ASP A 26 -12.60 -9.91 -16.47
CA ASP A 26 -11.18 -9.59 -16.45
C ASP A 26 -10.98 -8.08 -16.20
N ASN A 27 -9.96 -7.77 -15.39
CA ASN A 27 -9.48 -6.42 -15.10
C ASN A 27 -10.57 -5.45 -14.61
N VAL A 28 -11.30 -5.85 -13.57
CA VAL A 28 -12.34 -5.01 -12.98
C VAL A 28 -11.71 -3.96 -12.07
N ARG A 29 -12.11 -2.71 -12.24
CA ARG A 29 -11.72 -1.56 -11.42
C ARG A 29 -12.92 -1.04 -10.66
N PHE A 30 -12.71 -0.72 -9.38
CA PHE A 30 -13.70 -0.07 -8.53
C PHE A 30 -13.16 1.32 -8.21
N LEU A 31 -13.88 2.36 -8.65
CA LEU A 31 -13.47 3.75 -8.54
C LEU A 31 -14.18 4.43 -7.36
N HIS A 32 -15.49 4.17 -7.22
CA HIS A 32 -16.35 4.75 -6.18
C HIS A 32 -17.32 3.71 -5.63
N ILE A 33 -17.79 3.91 -4.40
CA ILE A 33 -18.87 3.10 -3.80
C ILE A 33 -20.19 3.57 -4.41
N VAL A 34 -21.08 2.63 -4.80
CA VAL A 34 -22.43 3.02 -5.25
C VAL A 34 -23.25 3.46 -4.04
N ASN A 35 -23.71 4.70 -4.03
CA ASN A 35 -24.75 5.16 -3.11
C ASN A 35 -26.09 4.60 -3.59
N VAL A 36 -26.72 3.74 -2.78
CA VAL A 36 -28.02 3.15 -3.11
C VAL A 36 -29.09 4.20 -2.85
N HIS A 37 -29.63 4.78 -3.92
CA HIS A 37 -30.85 5.59 -3.91
C HIS A 37 -31.95 4.82 -4.66
N ASP A 38 -33.22 4.96 -4.22
CA ASP A 38 -34.41 4.21 -4.71
C ASP A 38 -34.83 4.53 -6.17
N SER A 39 -33.93 5.00 -7.02
CA SER A 39 -34.23 5.30 -8.43
C SER A 39 -33.72 4.19 -9.37
N GLU A 40 -34.64 3.51 -10.04
CA GLU A 40 -34.38 2.49 -11.07
C GLU A 40 -33.71 3.08 -12.32
N ARG A 41 -32.38 3.04 -12.46
CA ARG A 41 -31.72 3.35 -13.76
C ARG A 41 -30.52 2.44 -14.05
N GLY A 42 -30.46 1.99 -15.31
CA GLY A 42 -29.74 0.81 -15.78
C GLY A 42 -28.28 1.00 -16.20
N VAL A 43 -27.68 -0.10 -16.69
CA VAL A 43 -26.28 -0.25 -17.10
C VAL A 43 -26.18 -0.38 -18.61
N GLU A 44 -25.23 0.32 -19.24
CA GLU A 44 -24.95 0.22 -20.67
C GLU A 44 -23.75 -0.72 -20.95
N ALA A 45 -23.86 -1.57 -21.97
CA ALA A 45 -22.81 -2.48 -22.43
C ALA A 45 -22.75 -2.49 -23.97
N ASN A 46 -21.55 -2.52 -24.54
CA ASN A 46 -21.32 -2.54 -26.00
C ASN A 46 -20.23 -3.59 -26.33
N GLY A 47 -20.42 -4.44 -27.36
CA GLY A 47 -19.42 -5.45 -27.72
C GLY A 47 -19.84 -6.55 -28.71
N GLN A 48 -18.84 -7.17 -29.37
CA GLN A 48 -18.95 -8.29 -30.31
C GLN A 48 -19.18 -9.65 -29.61
N LYS A 49 -19.95 -10.54 -30.27
CA LYS A 49 -20.45 -11.87 -29.81
C LYS A 49 -19.99 -12.29 -28.40
N LEU A 50 -20.82 -11.95 -27.41
CA LEU A 50 -20.79 -12.41 -26.01
C LEU A 50 -19.58 -11.98 -25.15
N CYS A 51 -18.77 -11.05 -25.66
CA CYS A 51 -17.80 -10.29 -24.89
C CYS A 51 -18.26 -8.83 -24.82
N TYR A 52 -18.28 -8.27 -23.62
CA TYR A 52 -18.76 -6.92 -23.37
C TYR A 52 -17.77 -6.17 -22.49
N ASP A 53 -17.50 -4.92 -22.85
CA ASP A 53 -17.00 -3.95 -21.88
C ASP A 53 -18.20 -3.35 -21.16
N TRP A 54 -18.08 -3.20 -19.85
CA TRP A 54 -19.17 -2.71 -19.00
C TRP A 54 -18.68 -1.60 -18.08
N ARG A 55 -19.59 -0.68 -17.77
CA ARG A 55 -19.39 0.42 -16.82
C ARG A 55 -20.64 0.54 -15.96
N VAL A 56 -20.46 0.74 -14.67
CA VAL A 56 -21.54 1.03 -13.72
C VAL A 56 -21.37 2.46 -13.27
N PHE A 57 -22.41 3.26 -13.41
CA PHE A 57 -22.46 4.63 -12.91
C PHE A 57 -23.38 4.70 -11.69
N GLY A 58 -23.05 5.59 -10.77
CA GLY A 58 -23.90 5.97 -9.64
C GLY A 58 -24.24 7.45 -9.77
N THR A 59 -25.37 7.85 -9.19
CA THR A 59 -25.76 9.26 -9.15
C THR A 59 -25.34 9.89 -7.83
N ASN A 60 -24.81 11.11 -7.91
CA ASN A 60 -24.49 11.93 -6.76
C ASN A 60 -25.14 13.31 -6.94
N GLY A 61 -26.40 13.44 -6.51
CA GLY A 61 -27.25 14.56 -6.91
C GLY A 61 -27.60 14.47 -8.39
N ASP A 62 -27.26 15.50 -9.16
CA ASP A 62 -27.53 15.56 -10.61
C ASP A 62 -26.37 15.03 -11.48
N ASP A 63 -25.20 14.75 -10.87
CA ASP A 63 -24.02 14.29 -11.57
C ASP A 63 -23.93 12.75 -11.61
N TRP A 64 -23.35 12.23 -12.70
CA TRP A 64 -23.09 10.80 -12.90
C TRP A 64 -21.62 10.49 -12.67
N ASP A 65 -21.34 9.64 -11.68
CA ASP A 65 -19.99 9.18 -11.34
C ASP A 65 -19.78 7.73 -11.77
N GLU A 66 -18.72 7.47 -12.54
CA GLU A 66 -18.34 6.10 -12.92
C GLU A 66 -17.86 5.33 -11.68
N CYS A 67 -18.64 4.35 -11.21
CA CYS A 67 -18.35 3.60 -10.00
C CYS A 67 -17.41 2.41 -10.24
N ALA A 68 -17.57 1.71 -11.35
CA ALA A 68 -16.74 0.56 -11.70
C ALA A 68 -16.80 0.25 -13.18
N HIS A 69 -15.75 -0.37 -13.70
CA HIS A 69 -15.71 -0.85 -15.07
C HIS A 69 -14.88 -2.12 -15.19
N GLY A 70 -15.07 -2.84 -16.29
CA GLY A 70 -14.31 -4.04 -16.61
C GLY A 70 -14.76 -4.67 -17.92
N SER A 71 -14.21 -5.84 -18.21
CA SER A 71 -14.65 -6.68 -19.33
C SER A 71 -15.34 -7.94 -18.79
N ILE A 72 -16.34 -8.43 -19.50
CA ILE A 72 -17.05 -9.68 -19.21
C ILE A 72 -17.20 -10.52 -20.47
N LYS A 73 -16.98 -11.83 -20.34
CA LYS A 73 -17.17 -12.83 -21.39
C LYS A 73 -18.12 -13.90 -20.89
N VAL A 74 -19.15 -14.19 -21.67
CA VAL A 74 -20.05 -15.33 -21.43
C VAL A 74 -19.42 -16.59 -22.03
N GLU A 75 -19.19 -17.60 -21.20
CA GLU A 75 -18.69 -18.90 -21.64
C GLU A 75 -19.87 -19.79 -22.04
N LEU A 76 -19.85 -20.28 -23.28
CA LEU A 76 -20.89 -21.18 -23.80
C LEU A 76 -20.41 -22.63 -23.87
N GLN A 77 -21.38 -23.54 -23.82
CA GLN A 77 -21.20 -24.92 -24.21
C GLN A 77 -20.81 -24.97 -25.70
N PRO A 78 -19.82 -25.81 -26.05
CA PRO A 78 -19.43 -26.00 -27.44
C PRO A 78 -20.64 -26.47 -28.27
N GLU A 79 -20.76 -26.00 -29.52
CA GLU A 79 -21.84 -26.43 -30.42
C GLU A 79 -21.76 -27.93 -30.71
N SER A 80 -22.94 -28.56 -30.81
CA SER A 80 -23.12 -30.00 -31.06
C SER A 80 -22.40 -30.48 -32.33
N ASP A 81 -22.14 -29.57 -33.28
CA ASP A 81 -21.52 -29.85 -34.58
C ASP A 81 -19.98 -29.85 -34.56
N LEU A 82 -19.36 -29.66 -33.39
CA LEU A 82 -17.90 -29.70 -33.25
C LEU A 82 -17.36 -31.13 -33.36
N ALA A 83 -16.22 -31.28 -34.04
CA ALA A 83 -15.55 -32.56 -34.20
C ALA A 83 -15.36 -33.27 -32.83
N PRO A 84 -15.61 -34.59 -32.71
CA PRO A 84 -15.60 -35.32 -31.43
C PRO A 84 -14.34 -35.11 -30.57
N GLY A 85 -13.19 -34.87 -31.22
CA GLY A 85 -11.94 -34.51 -30.54
C GLY A 85 -12.03 -33.20 -29.76
N GLN A 86 -12.57 -32.14 -30.36
CA GLN A 86 -12.65 -30.80 -29.75
C GLN A 86 -13.61 -30.76 -28.56
N ALA A 87 -14.74 -31.48 -28.64
CA ALA A 87 -15.67 -31.64 -27.53
C ALA A 87 -14.98 -32.33 -26.33
N ARG A 88 -14.27 -33.45 -26.57
CA ARG A 88 -13.48 -34.16 -25.53
C ARG A 88 -12.38 -33.30 -24.92
N PHE A 89 -11.66 -32.51 -25.72
CA PHE A 89 -10.64 -31.58 -25.21
C PHE A 89 -11.26 -30.51 -24.31
N SER A 90 -12.40 -29.95 -24.69
CA SER A 90 -13.11 -28.93 -23.90
C SER A 90 -13.59 -29.48 -22.54
N GLU A 91 -14.05 -30.73 -22.52
CA GLU A 91 -14.54 -31.40 -21.31
C GLU A 91 -13.37 -31.79 -20.39
N THR A 92 -12.28 -32.30 -20.97
CA THR A 92 -11.05 -32.61 -20.22
C THR A 92 -10.48 -31.37 -19.55
N ARG A 93 -10.47 -30.22 -20.25
CA ARG A 93 -10.04 -28.94 -19.68
C ARG A 93 -10.93 -28.50 -18.52
N ARG A 94 -12.25 -28.64 -18.66
CA ARG A 94 -13.22 -28.34 -17.59
C ARG A 94 -13.02 -29.23 -16.37
N ARG A 95 -12.86 -30.54 -16.56
CA ARG A 95 -12.57 -31.49 -15.47
C ARG A 95 -11.25 -31.17 -14.76
N ARG A 96 -10.20 -30.85 -15.53
CA ARG A 96 -8.91 -30.42 -14.96
C ARG A 96 -9.06 -29.13 -14.15
N PHE A 97 -9.79 -28.14 -14.68
CA PHE A 97 -10.06 -26.90 -13.97
C PHE A 97 -10.84 -27.16 -12.67
N ALA A 98 -11.93 -27.93 -12.73
CA ALA A 98 -12.72 -28.24 -11.55
C ALA A 98 -11.88 -28.94 -10.47
N ARG A 99 -11.14 -29.97 -10.87
CA ARG A 99 -10.22 -30.66 -9.96
C ARG A 99 -9.20 -29.71 -9.34
N SER A 100 -8.59 -28.81 -10.13
CA SER A 100 -7.61 -27.87 -9.59
C SER A 100 -8.20 -26.90 -8.56
N VAL A 101 -9.45 -26.47 -8.73
CA VAL A 101 -10.12 -25.57 -7.77
C VAL A 101 -10.45 -26.32 -6.48
N THR A 102 -10.93 -27.56 -6.58
CA THR A 102 -11.21 -28.39 -5.40
C THR A 102 -9.92 -28.72 -4.64
N GLU A 103 -8.85 -29.14 -5.35
CA GLU A 103 -7.53 -29.39 -4.76
C GLU A 103 -6.96 -28.16 -4.04
N GLU A 104 -7.12 -26.96 -4.62
CA GLU A 104 -6.70 -25.70 -4.01
C GLU A 104 -7.48 -25.40 -2.73
N LEU A 105 -8.81 -25.57 -2.76
CA LEU A 105 -9.66 -25.33 -1.60
C LEU A 105 -9.33 -26.29 -0.44
N GLU A 106 -9.13 -27.58 -0.73
CA GLU A 106 -8.74 -28.57 0.28
C GLU A 106 -7.37 -28.24 0.88
N ALA A 107 -6.40 -27.85 0.05
CA ALA A 107 -5.08 -27.46 0.52
C ALA A 107 -5.13 -26.24 1.47
N ASP A 108 -6.04 -25.30 1.25
CA ASP A 108 -6.26 -24.18 2.17
C ASP A 108 -7.00 -24.60 3.44
N ALA A 109 -7.99 -25.49 3.32
CA ALA A 109 -8.72 -26.05 4.46
C ALA A 109 -7.78 -26.82 5.41
N GLU A 110 -6.84 -27.61 4.89
CA GLU A 110 -5.86 -28.37 5.69
C GLU A 110 -4.94 -27.48 6.55
N LYS A 111 -4.70 -26.23 6.12
CA LYS A 111 -3.91 -25.25 6.89
C LYS A 111 -4.72 -24.60 8.01
N CYS A 112 -6.04 -24.48 7.83
CA CYS A 112 -6.95 -23.76 8.72
C CYS A 112 -7.27 -24.53 10.00
N ARG A 113 -6.35 -24.52 10.97
CA ARG A 113 -6.44 -25.30 12.22
C ARG A 113 -7.09 -24.56 13.39
N LEU A 114 -7.30 -23.25 13.26
CA LEU A 114 -7.94 -22.42 14.29
C LEU A 114 -9.39 -22.17 13.90
N THR A 115 -10.30 -22.14 14.86
CA THR A 115 -11.72 -21.89 14.60
C THR A 115 -12.19 -20.63 15.33
N VAL A 116 -13.24 -20.00 14.81
CA VAL A 116 -13.91 -18.88 15.49
C VAL A 116 -15.42 -19.02 15.36
N HIS A 117 -16.13 -18.81 16.46
CA HIS A 117 -17.59 -18.85 16.45
C HIS A 117 -18.15 -17.65 15.67
N HIS A 118 -19.21 -17.84 14.88
CA HIS A 118 -19.77 -16.81 14.00
C HIS A 118 -20.07 -15.48 14.74
N SER A 119 -20.74 -15.55 15.90
CA SER A 119 -21.08 -14.35 16.67
C SER A 119 -19.85 -13.65 17.24
N GLN A 120 -18.79 -14.40 17.56
CA GLN A 120 -17.54 -13.85 18.03
C GLN A 120 -16.81 -13.13 16.91
N LEU A 121 -16.77 -13.71 15.70
CA LEU A 121 -16.19 -13.08 14.53
C LEU A 121 -16.81 -11.71 14.27
N TYR A 122 -18.14 -11.65 14.07
CA TYR A 122 -18.81 -10.40 13.71
C TYR A 122 -18.76 -9.36 14.83
N ARG A 123 -18.86 -9.79 16.10
CA ARG A 123 -18.66 -8.90 17.24
C ARG A 123 -17.24 -8.32 17.27
N ASN A 124 -16.22 -9.13 16.98
CA ASN A 124 -14.85 -8.65 16.94
C ASN A 124 -14.63 -7.69 15.76
N MET A 125 -15.21 -7.98 14.59
CA MET A 125 -15.15 -7.07 13.44
C MET A 125 -15.82 -5.72 13.75
N SER A 126 -17.00 -5.73 14.35
CA SER A 126 -17.68 -4.50 14.75
C SER A 126 -16.86 -3.71 15.79
N LYS A 127 -16.44 -4.36 16.89
CA LYS A 127 -15.76 -3.68 18.01
C LYS A 127 -14.30 -3.30 17.78
N ARG A 128 -13.53 -4.11 17.03
CA ARG A 128 -12.08 -3.94 16.88
C ARG A 128 -11.69 -3.31 15.55
N THR A 129 -12.51 -3.45 14.51
CA THR A 129 -12.19 -2.96 13.16
C THR A 129 -13.19 -1.96 12.61
N GLY A 130 -14.29 -1.71 13.32
CA GLY A 130 -15.36 -0.81 12.88
C GLY A 130 -16.19 -1.37 11.73
N PHE A 131 -16.05 -2.67 11.42
CA PHE A 131 -16.84 -3.33 10.39
C PHE A 131 -18.13 -3.90 10.99
N ASP A 132 -19.19 -3.09 10.97
CA ASP A 132 -20.50 -3.51 11.45
C ASP A 132 -21.33 -4.16 10.32
N TYR A 133 -21.36 -5.48 10.31
CA TYR A 133 -22.15 -6.25 9.35
C TYR A 133 -23.58 -6.40 9.88
N GLY A 134 -24.57 -5.89 9.15
CA GLY A 134 -25.98 -6.15 9.45
C GLY A 134 -26.32 -7.65 9.38
N PRO A 135 -27.46 -8.10 9.95
CA PRO A 135 -27.81 -9.52 10.09
C PRO A 135 -27.81 -10.28 8.76
N TYR A 136 -28.22 -9.63 7.67
CA TYR A 136 -28.19 -10.20 6.32
C TYR A 136 -26.77 -10.49 5.78
N PHE A 137 -25.75 -9.83 6.33
CA PHE A 137 -24.35 -10.05 5.95
C PHE A 137 -23.60 -10.96 6.95
N GLN A 138 -24.28 -11.43 8.00
CA GLN A 138 -23.68 -12.31 9.02
C GLN A 138 -23.82 -13.80 8.70
N LEU A 139 -23.55 -14.19 7.46
CA LEU A 139 -23.87 -15.52 6.93
C LEU A 139 -22.82 -16.60 7.19
N LEU A 140 -21.59 -16.22 7.54
CA LEU A 140 -20.50 -17.20 7.66
C LEU A 140 -20.73 -18.17 8.83
N ARG A 141 -20.55 -19.45 8.55
CA ARG A 141 -20.61 -20.58 9.50
C ARG A 141 -19.36 -21.44 9.34
N GLU A 142 -19.10 -22.30 10.32
CA GLU A 142 -17.98 -23.25 10.29
C GLU A 142 -16.64 -22.59 9.94
N ILE A 143 -16.38 -21.44 10.58
CA ILE A 143 -15.26 -20.58 10.21
C ILE A 143 -13.97 -21.14 10.80
N SER A 144 -13.00 -21.41 9.91
CA SER A 144 -11.65 -21.85 10.26
C SER A 144 -10.60 -20.97 9.60
N TYR A 145 -9.43 -20.83 10.21
CA TYR A 145 -8.34 -19.99 9.71
C TYR A 145 -6.97 -20.44 10.23
N ASP A 146 -5.91 -19.86 9.68
CA ASP A 146 -4.54 -20.03 10.17
C ASP A 146 -3.84 -18.67 10.42
N ARG A 147 -2.59 -18.71 10.90
CA ARG A 147 -1.79 -17.48 11.08
C ARG A 147 -1.06 -17.05 9.79
N GLY A 148 -1.06 -17.91 8.77
CA GLY A 148 -0.42 -17.72 7.47
C GLY A 148 -1.30 -16.97 6.45
N GLY A 149 -2.53 -16.61 6.81
CA GLY A 149 -3.41 -15.83 5.94
C GLY A 149 -4.36 -16.67 5.09
N HIS A 150 -4.74 -17.86 5.57
CA HIS A 150 -5.75 -18.73 4.99
C HIS A 150 -7.00 -18.71 5.88
N ALA A 151 -8.19 -18.76 5.26
CA ALA A 151 -9.45 -18.93 5.97
C ALA A 151 -10.46 -19.71 5.12
N THR A 152 -11.28 -20.50 5.80
CA THR A 152 -12.41 -21.23 5.23
C THR A 152 -13.69 -20.95 6.00
N ALA A 153 -14.83 -21.05 5.31
CA ALA A 153 -16.15 -20.95 5.91
C ALA A 153 -17.19 -21.63 5.01
N VAL A 154 -18.36 -21.88 5.59
CA VAL A 154 -19.56 -22.32 4.88
C VAL A 154 -20.61 -21.21 4.93
N LEU A 155 -21.34 -20.99 3.84
CA LEU A 155 -22.47 -20.06 3.78
C LEU A 155 -23.55 -20.51 2.80
N PRO A 156 -24.83 -20.19 3.07
CA PRO A 156 -25.92 -20.45 2.14
C PRO A 156 -25.86 -19.55 0.90
N LEU A 157 -26.24 -20.08 -0.26
CA LEU A 157 -26.25 -19.36 -1.53
C LEU A 157 -27.23 -18.17 -1.57
N ARG A 158 -28.48 -18.38 -1.12
CA ARG A 158 -29.63 -17.48 -1.37
C ARG A 158 -29.98 -16.53 -0.24
N ASP A 159 -29.15 -16.45 0.82
CA ASP A 159 -29.34 -15.47 1.91
C ASP A 159 -28.55 -14.14 1.69
N TYR A 160 -28.00 -14.00 0.47
CA TYR A 160 -27.39 -12.84 -0.19
C TYR A 160 -26.11 -12.18 0.40
N THR A 161 -25.12 -12.18 -0.50
CA THR A 161 -23.81 -11.50 -0.57
C THR A 161 -22.61 -12.16 0.15
N LEU A 162 -21.52 -12.32 -0.61
CA LEU A 162 -20.22 -12.87 -0.18
C LEU A 162 -19.61 -12.02 0.95
N ALA A 163 -19.93 -12.37 2.19
CA ALA A 163 -19.45 -11.71 3.42
C ALA A 163 -18.01 -12.10 3.83
N MET A 164 -17.26 -12.80 2.96
CA MET A 164 -15.88 -13.25 3.21
C MET A 164 -14.82 -12.15 3.09
N ARG A 165 -15.15 -10.89 3.39
CA ARG A 165 -14.24 -9.75 3.21
C ARG A 165 -13.47 -9.47 4.50
N GLY A 166 -12.14 -9.62 4.45
CA GLY A 166 -11.24 -9.28 5.56
C GLY A 166 -11.00 -10.38 6.60
N LEU A 167 -11.56 -11.58 6.41
CA LEU A 167 -11.41 -12.69 7.36
C LEU A 167 -9.96 -13.21 7.48
N PRO A 168 -9.21 -13.45 6.40
CA PRO A 168 -7.78 -13.82 6.49
C PRO A 168 -6.93 -12.73 7.11
N LEU A 169 -7.22 -11.48 6.73
CA LEU A 169 -6.47 -10.31 7.19
C LEU A 169 -6.59 -10.12 8.70
N SER A 170 -7.76 -10.42 9.25
CA SER A 170 -8.11 -10.26 10.66
C SER A 170 -7.77 -11.46 11.54
N ARG A 171 -7.25 -12.55 10.98
CA ARG A 171 -7.04 -13.83 11.70
C ARG A 171 -8.30 -14.26 12.43
N GLY A 172 -9.43 -14.35 11.72
CA GLY A 172 -10.71 -14.70 12.34
C GLY A 172 -11.27 -13.60 13.26
N GLY A 173 -10.98 -12.32 12.97
CA GLY A 173 -11.42 -11.18 13.78
C GLY A 173 -10.56 -10.86 14.99
N TRP A 174 -9.53 -11.64 15.31
CA TRP A 174 -8.69 -11.40 16.49
C TRP A 174 -7.77 -10.19 16.34
N ASN A 175 -7.25 -9.98 15.13
CA ASN A 175 -6.40 -8.84 14.82
C ASN A 175 -7.22 -7.73 14.17
N PRO A 176 -7.03 -6.47 14.60
CA PRO A 176 -7.64 -5.37 13.92
C PRO A 176 -7.06 -5.23 12.51
N VAL A 177 -7.93 -5.06 11.51
CA VAL A 177 -7.61 -4.80 10.10
C VAL A 177 -8.11 -3.40 9.81
N PRO A 178 -7.33 -2.57 9.10
CA PRO A 178 -7.81 -1.26 8.68
C PRO A 178 -9.03 -1.42 7.78
N THR A 179 -9.88 -0.41 7.69
CA THR A 179 -10.98 -0.44 6.73
C THR A 179 -10.40 -0.54 5.32
N MET A 180 -10.74 -1.61 4.60
CA MET A 180 -10.26 -1.90 3.25
C MET A 180 -11.35 -1.57 2.23
N VAL A 181 -11.00 -0.78 1.21
CA VAL A 181 -11.82 -0.58 0.01
C VAL A 181 -11.21 -1.38 -1.13
N PHE A 182 -12.02 -2.19 -1.80
CA PHE A 182 -11.56 -2.93 -2.98
C PHE A 182 -11.41 -1.97 -4.15
N SER A 183 -10.24 -1.98 -4.79
CA SER A 183 -9.90 -1.08 -5.91
C SER A 183 -9.73 -1.85 -7.22
N HIS A 184 -9.40 -3.14 -7.14
CA HIS A 184 -9.14 -3.97 -8.32
C HIS A 184 -9.49 -5.44 -8.09
N LEU A 185 -9.97 -6.09 -9.14
CA LEU A 185 -10.11 -7.54 -9.23
C LEU A 185 -9.56 -8.00 -10.57
N ARG A 186 -8.46 -8.78 -10.53
CA ARG A 186 -7.76 -9.21 -11.74
C ARG A 186 -8.62 -10.14 -12.59
N LYS A 187 -9.18 -11.21 -12.00
CA LYS A 187 -10.07 -12.15 -12.68
C LYS A 187 -11.18 -12.65 -11.76
N LEU A 188 -12.35 -12.86 -12.35
CA LEU A 188 -13.46 -13.58 -11.73
C LEU A 188 -13.98 -14.61 -12.73
N TRP A 189 -14.23 -15.82 -12.26
CA TRP A 189 -15.03 -16.81 -12.98
C TRP A 189 -16.20 -17.23 -12.11
N MET A 190 -17.41 -17.26 -12.69
CA MET A 190 -18.64 -17.63 -12.00
C MET A 190 -19.45 -18.61 -12.84
N SER A 191 -19.87 -19.72 -12.23
CA SER A 191 -20.66 -20.76 -12.88
C SER A 191 -22.12 -20.34 -13.06
N GLN A 192 -22.72 -20.70 -14.21
CA GLN A 192 -24.16 -20.56 -14.45
C GLN A 192 -24.99 -21.42 -13.49
N GLN A 193 -24.40 -22.46 -12.89
CA GLN A 193 -25.09 -23.34 -11.94
C GLN A 193 -25.62 -22.60 -10.71
N LEU A 194 -25.04 -21.45 -10.35
CA LEU A 194 -25.55 -20.61 -9.26
C LEU A 194 -26.99 -20.13 -9.52
N PHE A 195 -27.37 -19.92 -10.78
CA PHE A 195 -28.73 -19.54 -11.15
C PHE A 195 -29.68 -20.73 -11.28
N LYS A 196 -29.15 -21.92 -11.56
CA LYS A 196 -29.92 -23.16 -11.80
C LYS A 196 -30.11 -23.99 -10.54
N ALA A 197 -29.27 -23.80 -9.53
CA ALA A 197 -29.31 -24.58 -8.29
C ALA A 197 -30.67 -24.43 -7.59
N GLY A 198 -31.37 -25.53 -7.36
CA GLY A 198 -32.63 -25.55 -6.62
C GLY A 198 -32.42 -25.38 -5.12
N GLY A 199 -33.44 -24.87 -4.41
CA GLY A 199 -33.37 -24.69 -2.95
C GLY A 199 -32.39 -23.60 -2.53
N ASN A 200 -31.69 -23.80 -1.41
CA ASN A 200 -30.67 -22.90 -0.88
C ASN A 200 -29.42 -23.72 -0.48
N PRO A 201 -28.62 -24.20 -1.45
CA PRO A 201 -27.48 -25.04 -1.17
C PRO A 201 -26.40 -24.29 -0.37
N GLN A 202 -25.64 -25.05 0.41
CA GLN A 202 -24.46 -24.53 1.10
C GLN A 202 -23.29 -24.41 0.13
N LEU A 203 -22.52 -23.35 0.32
CA LEU A 203 -21.28 -23.09 -0.38
C LEU A 203 -20.13 -23.21 0.60
N ARG A 204 -19.08 -23.91 0.20
CA ARG A 204 -17.81 -23.92 0.92
C ARG A 204 -16.87 -22.95 0.25
N VAL A 205 -16.31 -22.04 1.04
CA VAL A 205 -15.39 -20.99 0.57
C VAL A 205 -14.04 -21.19 1.23
N ALA A 206 -12.98 -21.10 0.43
CA ALA A 206 -11.64 -20.85 0.92
C ALA A 206 -11.11 -19.54 0.36
N THR A 207 -10.33 -18.83 1.17
CA THR A 207 -9.62 -17.64 0.74
C THR A 207 -8.25 -17.60 1.38
N HIS A 208 -7.27 -17.16 0.62
CA HIS A 208 -5.94 -16.92 1.13
C HIS A 208 -5.37 -15.61 0.60
N GLU A 209 -4.53 -15.01 1.44
CA GLU A 209 -3.72 -13.85 1.09
C GLU A 209 -2.62 -14.25 0.10
N THR A 210 -2.56 -13.57 -1.04
CA THR A 210 -1.50 -13.77 -2.04
C THR A 210 -0.44 -12.67 -1.98
N MET A 211 -0.80 -11.50 -1.44
CA MET A 211 0.12 -10.39 -1.23
C MET A 211 -0.36 -9.51 -0.09
N ARG A 212 0.58 -9.03 0.74
CA ARG A 212 0.35 -8.01 1.76
C ARG A 212 1.43 -6.96 1.68
N ALA A 213 1.02 -5.73 1.48
CA ALA A 213 1.82 -4.52 1.57
C ALA A 213 1.37 -3.67 2.76
N PHE A 214 1.99 -2.50 2.95
CA PHE A 214 1.69 -1.61 4.08
C PHE A 214 0.20 -1.17 4.13
N ARG A 215 -0.38 -0.87 2.97
CA ARG A 215 -1.78 -0.45 2.82
C ARG A 215 -2.56 -1.28 1.82
N GLU A 216 -1.95 -2.29 1.20
CA GLU A 216 -2.64 -3.12 0.21
C GLU A 216 -2.64 -4.57 0.66
N ALA A 217 -3.71 -5.27 0.35
CA ALA A 217 -3.74 -6.72 0.42
C ALA A 217 -4.40 -7.26 -0.84
N GLU A 218 -3.86 -8.35 -1.35
CA GLU A 218 -4.44 -9.11 -2.45
C GLU A 218 -4.81 -10.50 -1.93
N CYS A 219 -6.00 -10.96 -2.29
CA CYS A 219 -6.50 -12.27 -1.91
C CYS A 219 -6.96 -13.04 -3.14
N ARG A 220 -6.93 -14.36 -2.98
CA ARG A 220 -7.59 -15.31 -3.87
C ARG A 220 -8.71 -15.99 -3.09
N THR A 221 -9.83 -16.24 -3.76
CA THR A 221 -11.01 -16.89 -3.14
C THR A 221 -11.55 -17.94 -4.10
N THR A 222 -11.74 -19.15 -3.60
CA THR A 222 -12.35 -20.28 -4.30
C THR A 222 -13.63 -20.67 -3.59
N VAL A 223 -14.67 -20.98 -4.37
CA VAL A 223 -15.99 -21.36 -3.86
C VAL A 223 -16.50 -22.57 -4.62
N VAL A 224 -16.95 -23.56 -3.87
CA VAL A 224 -17.58 -24.78 -4.39
C VAL A 224 -18.94 -24.98 -3.73
N PHE A 225 -19.82 -25.76 -4.36
CA PHE A 225 -20.95 -26.34 -3.63
C PHE A 225 -20.44 -27.30 -2.56
N ASP A 226 -20.98 -27.22 -1.35
CA ASP A 226 -20.49 -27.99 -0.21
C ASP A 226 -20.75 -29.51 -0.36
N ASP A 227 -21.86 -29.88 -1.00
CA ASP A 227 -22.29 -31.27 -1.20
C ASP A 227 -21.59 -31.98 -2.37
N THR A 228 -21.41 -31.27 -3.49
CA THR A 228 -20.86 -31.84 -4.74
C THR A 228 -19.40 -31.50 -4.98
N ALA A 229 -18.83 -30.56 -4.22
CA ALA A 229 -17.53 -29.94 -4.47
C ALA A 229 -17.37 -29.33 -5.87
N GLU A 230 -18.47 -29.10 -6.59
CA GLU A 230 -18.44 -28.48 -7.91
C GLU A 230 -18.08 -26.99 -7.77
N PRO A 231 -17.07 -26.48 -8.51
CA PRO A 231 -16.68 -25.08 -8.46
C PRO A 231 -17.77 -24.15 -8.99
N VAL A 232 -18.02 -23.08 -8.25
CA VAL A 232 -19.02 -22.08 -8.60
C VAL A 232 -18.46 -20.66 -8.72
N ILE A 233 -17.44 -20.30 -7.95
CA ILE A 233 -16.80 -18.98 -8.03
C ILE A 233 -15.29 -19.12 -7.84
N VAL A 234 -14.51 -18.44 -8.67
CA VAL A 234 -13.08 -18.23 -8.47
C VAL A 234 -12.77 -16.75 -8.63
N LEU A 235 -12.27 -16.12 -7.57
CA LEU A 235 -11.80 -14.75 -7.54
C LEU A 235 -10.28 -14.78 -7.44
N ASP A 236 -9.60 -14.20 -8.42
CA ASP A 236 -8.16 -14.13 -8.47
C ASP A 236 -7.69 -12.67 -8.49
N GLY A 237 -6.76 -12.35 -7.61
CA GLY A 237 -6.18 -11.01 -7.51
C GLY A 237 -7.19 -9.96 -7.05
N GLN A 238 -7.98 -10.27 -6.01
CA GLN A 238 -8.86 -9.29 -5.38
C GLN A 238 -8.03 -8.38 -4.48
N ARG A 239 -7.85 -7.12 -4.90
CA ARG A 239 -7.02 -6.15 -4.19
C ARG A 239 -7.86 -5.15 -3.40
N GLY A 240 -7.56 -5.05 -2.11
CA GLY A 240 -8.06 -4.00 -1.22
C GLY A 240 -6.97 -3.02 -0.84
N THR A 241 -7.35 -1.77 -0.64
CA THR A 241 -6.49 -0.71 -0.11
C THR A 241 -7.07 -0.20 1.22
N ALA A 242 -6.23 -0.07 2.23
CA ALA A 242 -6.56 0.46 3.54
C ALA A 242 -6.81 1.98 3.45
N ILE A 243 -8.03 2.40 3.78
CA ILE A 243 -8.41 3.83 3.83
C ILE A 243 -8.15 4.48 5.19
N THR A 244 -7.96 3.67 6.24
CA THR A 244 -7.61 4.14 7.59
C THR A 244 -6.22 3.63 7.98
N SER A 245 -5.38 4.49 8.55
CA SER A 245 -4.22 4.03 9.31
C SER A 245 -4.70 3.50 10.66
N LEU A 246 -4.45 2.21 10.93
CA LEU A 246 -4.58 1.68 12.30
C LEU A 246 -3.59 2.44 13.18
N GLN A 247 -4.08 3.31 14.05
CA GLN A 247 -3.30 3.68 15.24
C GLN A 247 -3.16 2.39 16.05
N LYS A 248 -1.93 1.88 16.19
CA LYS A 248 -1.67 0.86 17.21
C LYS A 248 -2.10 1.49 18.53
N SER A 249 -3.21 1.02 19.11
CA SER A 249 -3.55 1.35 20.48
C SER A 249 -2.39 0.88 21.34
N THR A 250 -1.68 1.82 21.96
CA THR A 250 -0.56 1.59 22.87
C THR A 250 -0.99 0.91 24.18
N GLU A 251 -2.22 0.39 24.24
CA GLU A 251 -2.79 -0.20 25.44
C GLU A 251 -3.26 -1.62 25.11
N GLY A 252 -2.52 -2.61 25.58
CA GLY A 252 -3.09 -3.93 25.84
C GLY A 252 -2.42 -5.17 25.24
N GLU A 253 -1.23 -5.11 24.65
CA GLU A 253 -0.44 -6.32 24.38
C GLU A 253 1.00 -6.10 24.86
N GLY A 254 1.36 -6.79 25.95
CA GLY A 254 2.75 -6.96 26.32
C GLY A 254 3.51 -7.45 25.09
N ILE A 255 4.59 -6.74 24.77
CA ILE A 255 5.50 -7.06 23.68
C ILE A 255 5.89 -8.53 23.84
N SER A 256 5.36 -9.40 22.98
CA SER A 256 5.91 -10.75 22.87
C SER A 256 7.37 -10.58 22.44
N GLU A 257 8.30 -11.20 23.18
CA GLU A 257 9.75 -11.19 22.93
C GLU A 257 10.16 -11.63 21.51
N ASP A 258 9.21 -12.06 20.68
CA ASP A 258 9.44 -12.63 19.35
C ASP A 258 9.15 -11.68 18.17
N SER A 259 8.81 -10.40 18.43
CA SER A 259 8.84 -9.39 17.37
C SER A 259 10.29 -9.06 17.02
N LYS A 260 10.89 -9.82 16.10
CA LYS A 260 12.21 -9.54 15.54
C LYS A 260 12.25 -8.08 15.09
N GLN A 261 12.95 -7.25 15.83
CA GLN A 261 13.21 -5.87 15.44
C GLN A 261 14.08 -5.89 14.19
N LEU A 262 13.45 -5.78 13.03
CA LEU A 262 14.11 -5.80 11.72
C LEU A 262 14.64 -4.41 11.32
N LEU A 263 14.09 -3.36 11.92
CA LEU A 263 14.42 -1.98 11.62
C LEU A 263 15.07 -1.34 12.85
N TYR A 264 16.27 -0.82 12.61
CA TYR A 264 17.03 -0.06 13.60
C TYR A 264 17.10 1.39 13.13
N SER A 265 16.72 2.30 14.00
CA SER A 265 17.07 3.71 13.84
C SER A 265 18.41 3.95 14.50
N LEU A 266 19.32 4.67 13.83
CA LEU A 266 20.43 5.31 14.52
C LEU A 266 19.84 6.40 15.42
N GLU A 267 19.72 6.09 16.71
CA GLU A 267 19.37 7.08 17.71
C GLU A 267 20.63 7.89 18.02
N TYR A 268 20.77 9.03 17.34
CA TYR A 268 21.85 9.96 17.61
C TYR A 268 21.59 10.66 18.94
N LYS A 269 22.20 10.15 20.01
CA LYS A 269 22.26 10.86 21.29
C LYS A 269 23.52 11.71 21.29
N PRO A 270 23.43 13.01 21.58
CA PRO A 270 24.60 13.81 21.68
C PRO A 270 25.39 13.36 22.91
N ASP A 271 26.69 13.15 22.75
CA ASP A 271 27.56 12.78 23.85
C ASP A 271 27.73 14.03 24.74
N LEU A 272 27.01 14.04 25.87
CA LEU A 272 26.87 15.20 26.77
C LEU A 272 28.21 15.84 27.22
N PRO A 273 29.31 15.10 27.39
CA PRO A 273 30.64 15.66 27.67
C PRO A 273 31.34 16.27 26.44
N LEU A 274 30.93 15.93 25.22
CA LEU A 274 31.46 16.43 23.93
C LEU A 274 30.58 17.52 23.30
N LEU A 275 29.44 17.83 23.92
CA LEU A 275 28.56 18.96 23.59
C LEU A 275 29.19 20.30 24.04
N SER A 276 30.24 20.75 23.35
CA SER A 276 30.54 22.19 23.31
C SER A 276 29.87 22.78 22.06
N GLU A 277 28.84 23.58 22.29
CA GLU A 277 28.08 24.38 21.32
C GLU A 277 26.94 23.65 20.58
N ILE A 278 25.73 24.11 20.91
CA ILE A 278 24.43 23.68 20.41
C ILE A 278 24.25 24.24 19.00
N VAL A 279 24.17 23.38 17.99
CA VAL A 279 23.88 23.75 16.59
C VAL A 279 22.57 23.10 16.18
N ASP A 280 21.53 23.94 16.00
CA ASP A 280 20.55 23.91 14.89
C ASP A 280 19.55 25.08 15.05
N ARG A 281 18.97 25.26 16.25
CA ARG A 281 18.19 26.49 16.58
C ARG A 281 19.08 27.72 16.75
N ALA A 282 20.32 27.49 17.14
CA ALA A 282 21.31 28.53 17.31
C ALA A 282 21.69 29.18 15.99
N ASP A 283 21.65 28.49 14.85
CA ASP A 283 22.15 29.08 13.58
C ASP A 283 21.23 30.17 13.06
N ALA A 284 19.91 29.95 13.06
CA ALA A 284 18.94 30.96 12.66
C ALA A 284 18.95 32.17 13.63
N ILE A 285 19.06 31.91 14.94
CA ILE A 285 19.15 32.95 15.97
C ILE A 285 20.49 33.69 15.90
N SER A 286 21.60 32.97 15.66
CA SER A 286 22.95 33.53 15.53
C SER A 286 23.06 34.35 14.27
N LEU A 287 22.47 33.92 13.15
CA LEU A 287 22.36 34.72 11.95
C LEU A 287 21.61 36.01 12.23
N HIS A 288 20.42 35.95 12.85
CA HIS A 288 19.67 37.14 13.23
C HIS A 288 20.50 38.13 14.09
N PHE A 289 21.21 37.63 15.11
CA PHE A 289 22.06 38.48 15.95
C PHE A 289 23.32 38.98 15.25
N ILE A 290 23.91 38.21 14.32
CA ILE A 290 25.02 38.64 13.46
C ILE A 290 24.56 39.78 12.56
N GLU A 291 23.39 39.67 11.92
CA GLU A 291 22.82 40.72 11.08
C GLU A 291 22.55 41.98 11.90
N ALA A 292 21.88 41.85 13.04
CA ALA A 292 21.58 42.97 13.93
C ALA A 292 22.85 43.66 14.47
N ALA A 293 23.91 42.89 14.77
CA ALA A 293 25.18 43.45 15.23
C ALA A 293 25.92 44.19 14.12
N LEU A 294 25.99 43.62 12.90
CA LEU A 294 26.61 44.28 11.75
C LEU A 294 25.86 45.55 11.35
N ASP A 295 24.53 45.54 11.39
CA ASP A 295 23.72 46.74 11.11
C ASP A 295 23.99 47.87 12.10
N ARG A 296 24.16 47.55 13.39
CA ARG A 296 24.55 48.54 14.40
C ARG A 296 25.95 49.09 14.14
N ILE A 297 26.92 48.21 13.89
CA ILE A 297 28.30 48.60 13.53
C ILE A 297 28.35 49.51 12.30
N ASN A 298 27.54 49.22 11.28
CA ASN A 298 27.50 50.01 10.04
C ASN A 298 26.81 51.37 10.20
N ARG A 299 26.02 51.57 11.26
CA ARG A 299 25.35 52.84 11.59
C ARG A 299 26.19 53.76 12.49
N GLU A 300 27.30 53.27 13.02
CA GLU A 300 28.23 54.10 13.81
C GLU A 300 28.90 55.15 12.91
N ASN A 301 28.85 56.42 13.33
CA ASN A 301 29.40 57.54 12.56
C ASN A 301 30.94 57.60 12.59
N GLN A 302 31.59 56.82 13.46
CA GLN A 302 33.06 56.74 13.56
C GLN A 302 33.56 55.31 13.36
N PRO A 303 34.71 55.10 12.69
CA PRO A 303 35.25 53.77 12.47
C PRO A 303 35.62 53.09 13.79
N ILE A 304 34.97 51.96 14.09
CA ILE A 304 35.31 51.15 15.27
C ILE A 304 36.70 50.52 15.05
N LYS A 305 37.63 50.74 15.98
CA LYS A 305 38.94 50.08 16.00
C LYS A 305 38.84 48.80 16.81
N TYR A 306 39.09 47.66 16.16
CA TYR A 306 38.98 46.35 16.79
C TYR A 306 40.34 45.82 17.25
N GLU A 307 40.34 44.93 18.23
CA GLU A 307 41.50 44.09 18.51
C GLU A 307 41.68 43.03 17.40
N ARG A 308 42.93 42.63 17.14
CA ARG A 308 43.30 41.78 15.98
C ARG A 308 42.49 40.47 15.88
N HIS A 309 42.08 39.87 17.00
CA HIS A 309 41.26 38.67 16.98
C HIS A 309 39.79 38.97 16.65
N LEU A 310 39.24 40.09 17.12
CA LEU A 310 37.89 40.57 16.80
C LEU A 310 37.76 41.00 15.34
N GLU A 311 38.81 41.54 14.72
CA GLU A 311 38.84 41.81 13.27
C GLU A 311 38.53 40.56 12.44
N ARG A 312 39.07 39.40 12.86
CA ARG A 312 38.82 38.11 12.20
C ARG A 312 37.36 37.67 12.35
N TYR A 313 36.77 37.87 13.54
CA TYR A 313 35.36 37.57 13.77
C TYR A 313 34.43 38.49 12.99
N VAL A 314 34.68 39.80 12.97
CA VAL A 314 33.89 40.75 12.17
C VAL A 314 34.02 40.45 10.67
N ALA A 315 35.22 40.10 10.18
CA ALA A 315 35.42 39.68 8.80
C ALA A 315 34.65 38.39 8.46
N TRP A 316 34.65 37.41 9.37
CA TRP A 316 33.85 36.19 9.23
C TRP A 316 32.34 36.50 9.22
N MET A 317 31.85 37.31 10.16
CA MET A 317 30.44 37.72 10.24
C MET A 317 29.99 38.44 8.96
N ARG A 318 30.79 39.37 8.45
CA ARG A 318 30.51 40.06 7.17
C ARG A 318 30.48 39.08 5.99
N ARG A 319 31.37 38.08 5.98
CA ARG A 319 31.38 37.03 4.94
C ARG A 319 30.12 36.17 5.00
N VAL A 320 29.71 35.76 6.21
CA VAL A 320 28.48 34.98 6.42
C VAL A 320 27.23 35.78 6.04
N HIS A 321 27.12 37.04 6.49
CA HIS A 321 26.02 37.95 6.14
C HIS A 321 25.95 38.26 4.64
N LYS A 322 27.10 38.37 3.96
CA LYS A 322 27.15 38.61 2.51
C LYS A 322 26.72 37.37 1.70
N ASN A 323 26.82 36.17 2.27
CA ASN A 323 26.45 34.92 1.61
C ASN A 323 24.95 34.59 1.79
N LYS A 324 24.06 35.52 1.43
CA LYS A 324 22.60 35.31 1.39
C LYS A 324 22.17 34.25 0.36
N SER A 325 23.11 33.78 -0.46
CA SER A 325 22.96 32.71 -1.44
C SER A 325 23.18 31.31 -0.88
N GLU A 326 23.49 31.17 0.42
CA GLU A 326 23.73 29.88 1.05
C GLU A 326 22.46 28.98 0.92
N PRO A 327 22.58 27.75 0.38
CA PRO A 327 21.42 26.91 0.06
C PRO A 327 20.50 26.56 1.25
N THR A 328 21.04 26.32 2.44
CA THR A 328 20.23 26.03 3.64
C THR A 328 19.38 27.22 4.07
N GLN A 329 19.93 28.44 3.98
CA GLN A 329 19.19 29.66 4.29
C GLN A 329 18.12 29.96 3.26
N ARG A 330 18.40 29.76 1.97
CA ARG A 330 17.44 29.97 0.88
C ARG A 330 16.26 29.03 0.97
N LEU A 331 16.51 27.74 1.21
CA LEU A 331 15.45 26.74 1.39
C LEU A 331 14.60 27.08 2.63
N SER A 332 15.25 27.36 3.77
CA SER A 332 14.55 27.68 5.03
C SER A 332 13.70 28.95 4.91
N LYS A 333 14.22 29.99 4.25
CA LYS A 333 13.49 31.23 4.00
C LYS A 333 12.25 30.99 3.12
N LYS A 334 12.41 30.29 1.99
CA LYS A 334 11.30 30.00 1.07
C LYS A 334 10.20 29.18 1.75
N VAL A 335 10.58 28.15 2.52
CA VAL A 335 9.60 27.36 3.30
C VAL A 335 8.94 28.23 4.37
N GLY A 336 9.70 29.09 5.06
CA GLY A 336 9.19 30.02 6.07
C GLY A 336 8.16 31.02 5.52
N GLU A 337 8.39 31.58 4.33
CA GLU A 337 7.48 32.51 3.65
C GLU A 337 6.12 31.88 3.32
N HIS A 338 6.09 30.57 3.06
CA HIS A 338 4.88 29.82 2.73
C HIS A 338 4.29 29.04 3.92
N LEU A 339 4.96 29.02 5.07
CA LEU A 339 4.63 28.13 6.19
C LEU A 339 3.17 28.26 6.65
N TYR A 340 2.65 29.47 6.74
CA TYR A 340 1.26 29.69 7.16
C TYR A 340 0.24 29.05 6.19
N LYS A 341 0.45 29.19 4.88
CA LYS A 341 -0.42 28.61 3.85
C LYS A 341 -0.28 27.09 3.75
N ILE A 342 0.94 26.58 3.94
CA ILE A 342 1.21 25.14 4.07
C ILE A 342 0.38 24.56 5.22
N LEU A 343 0.38 25.20 6.39
CA LEU A 343 -0.35 24.73 7.57
C LEU A 343 -1.87 24.79 7.39
N LYS A 344 -2.37 25.68 6.52
CA LYS A 344 -3.78 25.71 6.11
C LYS A 344 -4.15 24.70 5.02
N GLY A 345 -3.17 24.01 4.44
CA GLY A 345 -3.35 23.13 3.29
C GLY A 345 -3.59 23.88 1.97
N GLU A 346 -3.37 25.20 1.95
CA GLU A 346 -3.52 26.04 0.75
C GLU A 346 -2.32 25.92 -0.20
N ASP A 347 -1.12 25.70 0.37
CA ASP A 347 0.13 25.52 -0.38
C ASP A 347 0.70 24.10 -0.16
N ASN A 348 1.25 23.50 -1.22
CA ASN A 348 1.90 22.20 -1.14
C ASN A 348 3.40 22.34 -0.80
N ALA A 349 3.79 21.89 0.40
CA ALA A 349 5.18 21.97 0.87
C ALA A 349 6.19 21.25 -0.05
N HIS A 350 5.82 20.12 -0.64
CA HIS A 350 6.70 19.39 -1.56
C HIS A 350 6.95 20.22 -2.83
N GLN A 351 5.92 20.83 -3.41
CA GLN A 351 6.10 21.70 -4.58
C GLN A 351 7.01 22.89 -4.27
N ILE A 352 6.89 23.50 -3.08
CA ILE A 352 7.71 24.63 -2.66
C ILE A 352 9.17 24.24 -2.42
N ILE A 353 9.42 23.10 -1.77
CA ILE A 353 10.78 22.60 -1.50
C ILE A 353 11.52 22.26 -2.80
N PHE A 354 10.81 21.68 -3.75
CA PHE A 354 11.35 21.28 -5.06
C PHE A 354 11.14 22.35 -6.14
N GLU A 355 10.72 23.56 -5.77
CA GLU A 355 10.56 24.66 -6.71
C GLU A 355 11.95 25.14 -7.18
N GLY A 356 12.16 25.17 -8.49
CA GLY A 356 13.45 25.52 -9.07
C GLY A 356 14.54 24.51 -8.67
N ASN A 357 15.67 24.99 -8.15
CA ASN A 357 16.82 24.16 -7.78
C ASN A 357 17.11 24.15 -6.27
N LEU A 358 16.13 24.52 -5.43
CA LEU A 358 16.33 24.73 -3.99
C LEU A 358 16.72 23.45 -3.25
N ALA A 359 15.98 22.36 -3.44
CA ALA A 359 16.29 21.07 -2.82
C ALA A 359 17.64 20.52 -3.30
N ASP A 360 17.92 20.61 -4.60
CA ASP A 360 19.17 20.13 -5.19
C ASP A 360 20.40 20.87 -4.64
N GLU A 361 20.35 22.20 -4.59
CA GLU A 361 21.42 23.02 -4.02
C GLU A 361 21.62 22.73 -2.52
N PHE A 362 20.53 22.51 -1.78
CA PHE A 362 20.60 22.11 -0.38
C PHE A 362 21.28 20.74 -0.22
N TYR A 363 20.89 19.75 -1.01
CA TYR A 363 21.48 18.41 -0.98
C TYR A 363 22.97 18.38 -1.36
N HIS A 364 23.46 19.38 -2.10
CA HIS A 364 24.85 19.48 -2.51
C HIS A 364 25.69 20.46 -1.69
N CYS A 365 25.10 21.20 -0.74
CA CYS A 365 25.81 22.18 0.07
C CYS A 365 26.77 21.55 1.10
N ASP A 366 27.71 22.36 1.58
CA ASP A 366 28.73 21.93 2.54
C ASP A 366 28.16 21.52 3.90
N VAL A 367 27.05 22.12 4.32
CA VAL A 367 26.38 21.77 5.58
C VAL A 367 25.79 20.36 5.50
N PHE A 368 25.05 20.06 4.43
CA PHE A 368 24.50 18.73 4.19
C PHE A 368 25.62 17.69 4.06
N ARG A 369 26.69 18.01 3.35
CA ARG A 369 27.88 17.16 3.22
C ARG A 369 28.54 16.87 4.58
N THR A 370 28.69 17.87 5.43
CA THR A 370 29.29 17.74 6.77
C THR A 370 28.43 16.87 7.66
N ASN A 371 27.10 17.01 7.64
CA ASN A 371 26.21 16.16 8.43
C ASN A 371 26.27 14.69 8.00
N ASN A 372 26.36 14.43 6.68
CA ASN A 372 26.52 13.07 6.16
C ASN A 372 27.91 12.45 6.45
N SER A 373 28.92 13.27 6.78
CA SER A 373 30.27 12.78 7.10
C SER A 373 30.37 11.92 8.37
N LYS A 374 29.37 12.01 9.26
CA LYS A 374 29.25 11.14 10.45
C LYS A 374 28.72 9.76 10.09
N MET A 375 27.71 9.70 9.22
CA MET A 375 27.18 8.45 8.68
C MET A 375 28.24 7.71 7.85
N ARG A 376 29.10 8.47 7.15
CA ARG A 376 30.31 7.95 6.50
C ARG A 376 31.21 7.16 7.45
N ALA A 377 31.60 7.72 8.60
CA ALA A 377 32.51 7.04 9.53
C ALA A 377 31.90 5.73 10.08
N TYR A 378 30.60 5.74 10.34
CA TYR A 378 29.89 4.55 10.79
C TYR A 378 29.83 3.45 9.72
N MET A 379 29.51 3.81 8.47
CA MET A 379 29.43 2.83 7.37
C MET A 379 30.79 2.21 7.02
N ASP A 380 31.87 2.99 7.14
CA ASP A 380 33.24 2.49 6.97
C ASP A 380 33.57 1.39 8.00
N HIS A 381 33.27 1.62 9.28
CA HIS A 381 33.44 0.60 10.33
C HIS A 381 32.56 -0.64 10.11
N LEU A 382 31.31 -0.46 9.70
CA LEU A 382 30.41 -1.59 9.43
C LEU A 382 30.90 -2.44 8.24
N ALA A 383 31.36 -1.81 7.18
CA ALA A 383 31.91 -2.50 6.01
C ALA A 383 33.21 -3.24 6.38
N HIS A 384 34.05 -2.66 7.24
CA HIS A 384 35.26 -3.31 7.75
C HIS A 384 34.95 -4.55 8.62
N MET A 385 33.99 -4.43 9.55
CA MET A 385 33.61 -5.54 10.44
C MET A 385 32.90 -6.67 9.69
N ASN A 386 32.20 -6.35 8.60
CA ASN A 386 31.49 -7.34 7.79
C ASN A 386 31.79 -7.14 6.29
N PRO A 387 32.86 -7.77 5.77
CA PRO A 387 33.20 -7.69 4.35
C PRO A 387 32.13 -8.25 3.39
N LYS A 388 31.12 -8.98 3.91
CA LYS A 388 29.99 -9.51 3.13
C LYS A 388 28.70 -8.69 3.33
N LEU A 389 28.80 -7.47 3.85
CA LEU A 389 27.68 -6.58 4.08
C LEU A 389 26.86 -6.39 2.79
N ARG A 390 25.56 -6.64 2.86
CA ARG A 390 24.61 -6.39 1.76
C ARG A 390 23.79 -5.16 2.11
N VAL A 391 23.89 -4.13 1.27
CA VAL A 391 23.18 -2.86 1.46
C VAL A 391 22.02 -2.79 0.46
N LEU A 392 20.84 -2.46 0.96
CA LEU A 392 19.65 -2.15 0.15
C LEU A 392 19.23 -0.71 0.45
N GLU A 393 19.28 0.13 -0.57
CA GLU A 393 18.74 1.47 -0.50
C GLU A 393 17.24 1.46 -0.83
N VAL A 394 16.44 2.16 -0.03
CA VAL A 394 15.00 2.35 -0.27
C VAL A 394 14.70 3.84 -0.24
N GLY A 395 14.14 4.37 -1.32
CA GLY A 395 13.74 5.78 -1.39
C GLY A 395 14.88 6.76 -1.70
N ALA A 396 15.78 6.40 -2.61
CA ALA A 396 16.96 7.19 -2.98
C ALA A 396 16.66 8.64 -3.42
N GLY A 397 15.47 8.93 -3.93
CA GLY A 397 15.09 10.26 -4.41
C GLY A 397 16.13 10.82 -5.39
N THR A 398 16.90 11.82 -4.93
CA THR A 398 17.99 12.49 -5.68
C THR A 398 19.36 11.80 -5.57
N GLY A 399 19.49 10.75 -4.78
CA GLY A 399 20.73 10.00 -4.56
C GLY A 399 21.80 10.76 -3.75
N SER A 400 21.45 11.91 -3.17
CA SER A 400 22.42 12.84 -2.57
C SER A 400 23.13 12.28 -1.35
N SER A 401 22.41 11.60 -0.44
CA SER A 401 23.02 10.92 0.71
C SER A 401 23.84 9.72 0.28
N THR A 402 23.29 8.91 -0.62
CA THR A 402 23.91 7.66 -1.10
C THR A 402 25.19 7.90 -1.86
N GLY A 403 25.23 8.91 -2.73
CA GLY A 403 26.45 9.33 -3.43
C GLY A 403 27.59 9.73 -2.49
N ARG A 404 27.31 10.11 -1.24
CA ARG A 404 28.35 10.40 -0.23
C ARG A 404 28.79 9.17 0.55
N ILE A 405 27.97 8.13 0.62
CA ILE A 405 28.25 6.90 1.38
C ILE A 405 28.95 5.87 0.50
N LEU A 406 28.51 5.71 -0.76
CA LEU A 406 29.01 4.69 -1.68
C LEU A 406 30.55 4.66 -1.87
N PRO A 407 31.26 5.80 -2.02
CA PRO A 407 32.72 5.79 -2.21
C PRO A 407 33.51 5.12 -1.09
N TYR A 408 32.90 4.95 0.08
CA TYR A 408 33.52 4.35 1.25
C TYR A 408 33.12 2.88 1.47
N LEU A 409 32.11 2.40 0.73
CA LEU A 409 31.81 0.97 0.61
C LEU A 409 32.69 0.29 -0.45
N SER A 410 33.26 1.07 -1.37
CA SER A 410 34.29 0.61 -2.31
C SER A 410 35.68 0.69 -1.67
N VAL A 411 36.36 -0.44 -1.56
CA VAL A 411 37.78 -0.48 -1.17
C VAL A 411 38.57 0.38 -2.16
N GLN A 412 39.34 1.36 -1.68
CA GLN A 412 40.48 1.88 -2.44
C GLN A 412 41.55 0.78 -2.49
N GLY A 413 41.28 -0.25 -3.29
CA GLY A 413 42.30 -1.19 -3.72
C GLY A 413 43.01 -0.55 -4.89
N GLU A 414 44.21 0.00 -4.66
CA GLU A 414 45.21 -0.03 -5.71
C GLU A 414 45.33 -1.50 -6.14
N GLU A 415 45.17 -1.73 -7.44
CA GLU A 415 45.47 -3.02 -8.07
C GLU A 415 46.86 -3.51 -7.60
N TRP A 416 46.89 -4.63 -6.86
CA TRP A 416 48.05 -5.48 -6.59
C TRP A 416 49.11 -5.06 -5.55
N GLY A 417 48.75 -4.38 -4.46
CA GLY A 417 49.67 -4.15 -3.32
C GLY A 417 49.21 -4.77 -1.99
N PRO A 418 50.09 -5.32 -1.13
CA PRO A 418 49.71 -5.73 0.22
C PRO A 418 49.32 -4.51 1.08
N PRO A 419 48.38 -4.67 2.03
CA PRO A 419 47.84 -3.55 2.81
C PRO A 419 48.92 -2.89 3.67
N ARG A 420 48.97 -1.56 3.66
CA ARG A 420 49.86 -0.80 4.54
C ARG A 420 49.30 -0.78 5.97
N PRO A 421 50.14 -0.98 7.00
CA PRO A 421 49.73 -0.76 8.37
C PRO A 421 49.51 0.74 8.61
N VAL A 422 48.35 1.08 9.18
CA VAL A 422 48.06 2.43 9.67
C VAL A 422 48.74 2.60 11.02
N ARG A 423 49.57 3.62 11.16
CA ARG A 423 50.13 4.10 12.44
C ARG A 423 49.16 5.04 13.13
#